data_AF-A0A7C5DW16-F1
#
_entry.id   AF-A0A7C5DW16-F1
#
_cell.length_a   1.000
_cell.length_b   1.000
_cell.length_c   1.000
_cell.angle_alpha   90.00
_cell.angle_beta   90.00
_cell.angle_gamma   90.00
#
_symmetry.space_group_name_H-M   'P 1'
#
loop_
_entity.id
_entity.type
_entity.pdbx_description
1 polymer ?
#
loop_
_entity_poly.entity_id
_entity_poly.type
_entity_poly.pdbx_seq_one_letter_code
_entity_poly.pdbx_strand_id
1 'polypeptide(L)'
;MNVKKIINSKGKKKLSMVTVYSYFQAKMAEEAGIDLLLVGDSYANVMLGYENTLPASMAHLLPVVEAVRKGARNSFVIADMPFMSYQPSESEAIKNAGLFIKAGANAVKLEGGIEVANLAKRLT
;
A
#
# COMPACT_ATOMS: atom_id res chain seq x y z
N MET A 1 4.69 5.08 12.84
CA MET A 1 3.48 5.92 12.59
C MET A 1 2.22 5.06 12.79
N ASN A 2 1.02 5.60 13.07
CA ASN A 2 -0.24 4.82 13.17
C ASN A 2 -1.48 5.65 12.78
N VAL A 3 -2.65 5.00 12.62
CA VAL A 3 -3.91 5.65 12.17
C VAL A 3 -4.29 6.85 13.05
N LYS A 4 -4.22 6.73 14.38
CA LYS A 4 -4.54 7.83 15.30
C LYS A 4 -3.63 9.04 15.09
N LYS A 5 -2.32 8.80 14.91
CA LYS A 5 -1.35 9.87 14.62
C LYS A 5 -1.59 10.52 13.25
N ILE A 6 -1.98 9.74 12.24
CA ILE A 6 -2.33 10.25 10.90
C ILE A 6 -3.54 11.19 11.01
N ILE A 7 -4.63 10.75 11.65
CA ILE A 7 -5.83 11.56 11.84
C ILE A 7 -5.51 12.86 12.58
N ASN A 8 -4.74 12.77 13.67
CA ASN A 8 -4.38 13.93 14.49
C ASN A 8 -3.46 14.94 13.76
N SER A 9 -2.82 14.54 12.67
CA SER A 9 -1.95 15.42 11.87
C SER A 9 -2.76 16.32 10.92
N LYS A 10 -4.02 15.98 10.62
CA LYS A 10 -4.87 16.73 9.68
C LYS A 10 -5.01 18.19 10.13
N GLY A 11 -4.64 19.12 9.25
CA GLY A 11 -4.67 20.57 9.51
C GLY A 11 -3.55 21.08 10.44
N LYS A 12 -2.66 20.22 10.95
CA LYS A 12 -1.60 20.59 11.91
C LYS A 12 -0.19 20.31 11.39
N LYS A 13 0.02 19.15 10.77
CA LYS A 13 1.31 18.70 10.23
C LYS A 13 1.09 18.13 8.83
N LYS A 14 1.91 18.56 7.86
CA LYS A 14 1.97 17.91 6.55
C LYS A 14 2.68 16.56 6.70
N LEU A 15 2.07 15.51 6.17
CA LEU A 15 2.66 14.17 6.15
C LEU A 15 3.36 13.95 4.82
N SER A 16 4.56 13.38 4.89
CA SER A 16 5.32 12.93 3.73
C SER A 16 4.97 11.48 3.39
N MET A 17 4.84 11.19 2.10
CA MET A 17 4.64 9.83 1.62
C MET A 17 5.51 9.60 0.39
N VAL A 18 6.15 8.44 0.31
CA VAL A 18 6.97 8.04 -0.83
C VAL A 18 6.68 6.59 -1.19
N THR A 19 6.78 6.27 -2.47
CA THR A 19 6.72 4.88 -2.92
C THR A 19 8.05 4.16 -2.64
N VAL A 20 7.97 2.89 -2.22
CA VAL A 20 9.14 2.04 -1.97
C VAL A 20 8.84 0.61 -2.40
N TYR A 21 9.86 -0.06 -2.95
CA TYR A 21 9.71 -1.35 -3.61
C TYR A 21 10.77 -2.38 -3.22
N SER A 22 11.58 -2.07 -2.21
CA SER A 22 12.60 -3.00 -1.71
C SER A 22 12.90 -2.74 -0.24
N TYR A 23 13.54 -3.73 0.39
CA TYR A 23 14.07 -3.61 1.75
C TYR A 23 14.97 -2.37 1.90
N PHE A 24 15.88 -2.15 0.96
CA PHE A 24 16.86 -1.06 1.04
C PHE A 24 16.20 0.32 0.92
N GLN A 25 15.30 0.49 -0.06
CA GLN A 25 14.55 1.74 -0.22
C GLN A 25 13.70 2.05 1.03
N ALA A 26 13.03 1.03 1.59
CA ALA A 26 12.22 1.18 2.79
C ALA A 26 13.08 1.59 4.01
N LYS A 27 14.26 0.98 4.18
CA LYS A 27 15.19 1.33 5.25
C LYS A 27 15.66 2.78 5.15
N MET A 28 16.07 3.21 3.95
CA MET A 28 16.47 4.60 3.72
C MET A 28 15.33 5.58 4.00
N ALA A 29 14.10 5.26 3.57
CA ALA A 29 12.94 6.12 3.80
C ALA A 29 12.56 6.22 5.29
N GLU A 30 12.69 5.12 6.05
CA GLU A 30 12.49 5.13 7.50
C GLU A 30 13.56 5.97 8.22
N GLU A 31 14.83 5.83 7.85
CA GLU A 31 15.94 6.64 8.39
C GLU A 31 15.81 8.13 8.04
N ALA A 32 15.29 8.44 6.85
CA ALA A 32 14.99 9.80 6.42
C ALA A 32 13.74 10.40 7.12
N GLY A 33 13.04 9.63 7.93
CA GLY A 33 11.87 10.10 8.69
C GLY A 33 10.61 10.29 7.86
N ILE A 34 10.46 9.58 6.74
CA ILE A 34 9.24 9.61 5.92
C ILE A 34 8.06 9.06 6.73
N ASP A 35 6.94 9.79 6.74
CA ASP A 35 5.79 9.46 7.60
C ASP A 35 5.07 8.18 7.15
N LEU A 36 4.87 8.02 5.84
CA LEU A 36 4.10 6.96 5.19
C LEU A 36 4.87 6.34 4.01
N LEU A 37 4.82 5.02 3.88
CA LEU A 37 5.44 4.29 2.76
C LEU A 37 4.35 3.63 1.92
N LEU A 38 4.43 3.77 0.60
CA LEU A 38 3.48 3.16 -0.34
C LEU A 38 4.17 2.08 -1.17
N VAL A 39 3.65 0.86 -1.13
CA VAL A 39 3.93 -0.19 -2.12
C VAL A 39 2.84 -0.11 -3.18
N GLY A 40 3.11 0.71 -4.20
CA GLY A 40 2.16 1.01 -5.27
C GLY A 40 2.24 0.05 -6.45
N ASP A 41 1.15 -0.02 -7.23
CA ASP A 41 1.11 -0.76 -8.50
C ASP A 41 2.05 -0.18 -9.57
N SER A 42 2.48 1.09 -9.43
CA SER A 42 3.57 1.71 -10.19
C SER A 42 4.91 0.98 -10.09
N TYR A 43 5.04 0.00 -9.18
CA TYR A 43 6.05 -1.07 -9.26
C TYR A 43 6.16 -1.67 -10.66
N ALA A 44 5.04 -1.92 -11.34
CA ALA A 44 4.98 -2.44 -12.70
C ALA A 44 5.77 -1.57 -13.69
N ASN A 45 5.66 -0.25 -13.58
CA ASN A 45 6.41 0.66 -14.44
C ASN A 45 7.88 0.72 -14.06
N VAL A 46 8.16 1.07 -12.80
CA VAL A 46 9.51 1.52 -12.41
C VAL A 46 10.45 0.38 -12.07
N MET A 47 9.92 -0.79 -11.70
CA MET A 47 10.73 -1.96 -11.36
C MET A 47 10.69 -3.05 -12.43
N LEU A 48 9.56 -3.19 -13.15
CA LEU A 48 9.39 -4.24 -14.16
C LEU A 48 9.44 -3.72 -15.61
N GLY A 49 9.38 -2.39 -15.83
CA GLY A 49 9.47 -1.80 -17.16
C GLY A 49 8.20 -1.93 -18.00
N TYR A 50 7.05 -2.23 -17.40
CA TYR A 50 5.77 -2.22 -18.13
C TYR A 50 5.36 -0.81 -18.52
N GLU A 51 4.59 -0.68 -19.60
CA GLU A 51 4.12 0.61 -20.11
C GLU A 51 3.08 1.28 -19.20
N ASN A 52 2.32 0.50 -18.44
CA ASN A 52 1.31 0.96 -17.48
C ASN A 52 1.21 0.00 -16.29
N THR A 53 0.32 0.30 -15.33
CA THR A 53 0.17 -0.49 -14.10
C THR A 53 -0.78 -1.68 -14.20
N LEU A 54 -1.52 -1.84 -15.31
CA LEU A 54 -2.49 -2.92 -15.48
C LEU A 54 -1.89 -4.33 -15.31
N PRO A 55 -0.64 -4.61 -15.70
CA PRO A 55 0.01 -5.91 -15.46
C PRO A 55 0.41 -6.16 -14.00
N ALA A 56 0.31 -5.17 -13.10
CA ALA A 56 0.55 -5.38 -11.68
C ALA A 56 -0.41 -6.44 -11.14
N SER A 57 0.07 -7.30 -10.24
CA SER A 57 -0.72 -8.40 -9.70
C SER A 57 -0.42 -8.61 -8.22
N MET A 58 -1.30 -9.34 -7.53
CA MET A 58 -1.06 -9.74 -6.14
C MET A 58 0.28 -10.48 -5.99
N ALA A 59 0.65 -11.32 -6.97
CA ALA A 59 1.90 -12.07 -6.96
C ALA A 59 3.14 -11.16 -7.11
N HIS A 60 3.00 -10.04 -7.84
CA HIS A 60 4.06 -9.04 -7.95
C HIS A 60 4.24 -8.28 -6.63
N LEU A 61 3.15 -7.85 -5.99
CA LEU A 61 3.22 -6.90 -4.88
C LEU A 61 3.36 -7.54 -3.48
N LEU A 62 2.83 -8.74 -3.25
CA LEU A 62 2.91 -9.38 -1.92
C LEU A 62 4.36 -9.56 -1.42
N PRO A 63 5.30 -10.12 -2.21
CA PRO A 63 6.70 -10.25 -1.78
C PRO A 63 7.39 -8.89 -1.56
N VAL A 64 6.98 -7.87 -2.31
CA VAL A 64 7.51 -6.51 -2.19
C VAL A 64 7.07 -5.89 -0.86
N VAL A 65 5.80 -6.04 -0.47
CA VAL A 65 5.31 -5.60 0.85
C VAL A 65 6.08 -6.27 1.99
N GLU A 66 6.33 -7.58 1.90
CA GLU A 66 7.13 -8.28 2.91
C GLU A 66 8.56 -7.72 3.01
N ALA A 67 9.21 -7.45 1.88
CA ALA A 67 10.55 -6.88 1.85
C ALA A 67 10.56 -5.46 2.44
N VAL A 68 9.59 -4.63 2.09
CA VAL A 68 9.43 -3.25 2.60
C VAL A 68 9.17 -3.26 4.11
N ARG A 69 8.29 -4.14 4.61
CA ARG A 69 8.03 -4.31 6.05
C ARG A 69 9.30 -4.67 6.83
N LYS A 70 10.15 -5.53 6.27
CA LYS A 70 11.43 -5.93 6.89
C LYS A 70 12.41 -4.76 6.93
N GLY A 71 12.39 -3.90 5.90
CA GLY A 71 13.27 -2.72 5.78
C GLY A 71 12.84 -1.53 6.64
N ALA A 72 11.54 -1.33 6.81
CA ALA A 72 10.97 -0.27 7.63
C ALA A 72 10.06 -0.87 8.72
N ARG A 73 10.60 -1.05 9.93
CA ARG A 73 9.93 -1.78 11.02
C ARG A 73 9.00 -0.91 11.87
N ASN A 74 9.01 0.40 11.69
CA ASN A 74 8.22 1.36 12.46
C ASN A 74 7.37 2.30 11.59
N SER A 75 7.68 2.41 10.29
CA SER A 75 6.90 3.16 9.31
C SER A 75 5.52 2.55 9.06
N PHE A 76 4.59 3.42 8.64
CA PHE A 76 3.25 3.02 8.25
C PHE A 76 3.25 2.66 6.76
N VAL A 77 3.07 1.37 6.47
CA VAL A 77 3.12 0.82 5.11
C VAL A 77 1.72 0.69 4.54
N ILE A 78 1.49 1.22 3.35
CA ILE A 78 0.26 1.11 2.59
C ILE A 78 0.57 0.25 1.37
N ALA A 79 -0.33 -0.68 1.02
CA ALA A 79 -0.21 -1.48 -0.19
C ALA A 79 -1.35 -1.18 -1.16
N ASP A 80 -1.04 -1.01 -2.44
CA ASP A 80 -2.05 -0.93 -3.48
C ASP A 80 -2.67 -2.29 -3.74
N MET A 81 -4.00 -2.32 -3.80
CA MET A 81 -4.69 -3.44 -4.41
C MET A 81 -4.67 -3.23 -5.94
N PRO A 82 -3.95 -4.09 -6.69
CA PRO A 82 -3.80 -3.90 -8.13
C PRO A 82 -5.12 -4.10 -8.87
N PHE A 83 -5.15 -3.70 -10.14
CA PHE A 83 -6.30 -3.89 -11.01
C PHE A 83 -6.81 -5.35 -10.97
N MET A 84 -8.13 -5.52 -10.98
CA MET A 84 -8.85 -6.79 -10.83
C MET A 84 -8.68 -7.52 -9.49
N SER A 85 -7.92 -7.00 -8.52
CA SER A 85 -7.78 -7.68 -7.22
C SER A 85 -8.86 -7.32 -6.20
N TYR A 86 -9.75 -6.38 -6.52
CA TYR A 86 -10.82 -5.93 -5.60
C TYR A 86 -12.15 -5.61 -6.28
N GLN A 87 -12.15 -5.38 -7.60
CA GLN A 87 -13.32 -5.08 -8.41
C GLN A 87 -14.25 -6.29 -8.62
N PRO A 88 -13.77 -7.54 -8.79
CA PRO A 88 -14.65 -8.65 -9.15
C PRO A 88 -15.70 -9.00 -8.09
N SER A 89 -15.34 -8.94 -6.80
CA SER A 89 -16.28 -9.20 -5.70
C SER A 89 -15.77 -8.68 -4.35
N GLU A 90 -16.70 -8.41 -3.43
CA GLU A 90 -16.40 -8.03 -2.05
C GLU A 90 -15.56 -9.11 -1.33
N SER A 91 -15.90 -10.39 -1.53
CA SER A 91 -15.18 -11.52 -0.93
C SER A 91 -13.71 -11.56 -1.38
N GLU A 92 -13.47 -11.35 -2.67
CA GLU A 92 -12.11 -11.32 -3.22
C GLU A 92 -11.32 -10.11 -2.73
N ALA A 93 -11.97 -8.95 -2.67
CA ALA A 93 -11.36 -7.75 -2.11
C ALA A 93 -10.95 -7.93 -0.64
N ILE A 94 -11.84 -8.47 0.21
CA ILE A 94 -11.55 -8.75 1.62
C ILE A 94 -10.39 -9.74 1.75
N LYS A 95 -10.42 -10.82 0.97
CA LYS A 95 -9.34 -11.83 0.95
C LYS A 95 -8.00 -11.20 0.59
N ASN A 96 -7.94 -10.44 -0.50
CA ASN A 96 -6.72 -9.85 -1.00
C ASN A 96 -6.19 -8.74 -0.08
N ALA A 97 -7.08 -7.93 0.50
CA ALA A 97 -6.69 -6.97 1.54
C ALA A 97 -6.07 -7.68 2.75
N GLY A 98 -6.70 -8.76 3.23
CA GLY A 98 -6.17 -9.58 4.31
C GLY A 98 -4.80 -10.19 4.01
N LEU A 99 -4.51 -10.56 2.75
CA LEU A 99 -3.19 -11.03 2.34
C LEU A 99 -2.13 -9.92 2.44
N PHE A 100 -2.44 -8.68 2.04
CA PHE A 100 -1.52 -7.56 2.20
C PHE A 100 -1.25 -7.21 3.67
N ILE A 101 -2.29 -7.26 4.52
CA ILE A 101 -2.12 -7.05 5.96
C ILE A 101 -1.22 -8.15 6.56
N LYS A 102 -1.42 -9.41 6.16
CA LYS A 102 -0.53 -10.52 6.56
C LYS A 102 0.90 -10.36 6.07
N ALA A 103 1.11 -9.83 4.87
CA ALA A 103 2.43 -9.52 4.31
C ALA A 103 3.13 -8.36 5.05
N GLY A 104 2.41 -7.57 5.84
CA GLY A 104 2.96 -6.52 6.70
C GLY A 104 2.52 -5.11 6.37
N ALA A 105 1.57 -4.92 5.46
CA ALA A 105 0.93 -3.62 5.27
C ALA A 105 0.09 -3.24 6.50
N ASN A 106 0.01 -1.95 6.79
CA ASN A 106 -0.86 -1.38 7.81
C ASN A 106 -2.23 -0.97 7.26
N ALA A 107 -2.32 -0.72 5.95
CA ALA A 107 -3.54 -0.38 5.23
C ALA A 107 -3.42 -0.79 3.76
N VAL A 108 -4.57 -0.82 3.07
CA VAL A 108 -4.63 -0.98 1.62
C VAL A 108 -5.19 0.28 0.95
N LYS A 109 -4.74 0.59 -0.27
CA LYS A 109 -5.32 1.61 -1.14
C LYS A 109 -6.16 0.93 -2.24
N LEU A 110 -7.34 1.48 -2.47
CA LEU A 110 -8.21 1.18 -3.60
C LEU A 110 -8.33 2.41 -4.49
N GLU A 111 -8.55 2.21 -5.78
CA GLU A 111 -8.88 3.28 -6.71
C GLU A 111 -10.35 3.20 -7.13
N GLY A 112 -11.01 4.35 -7.13
CA GLY A 112 -12.42 4.50 -7.49
C GLY A 112 -13.10 5.61 -6.70
N GLY A 113 -14.28 6.01 -7.16
CA GLY A 113 -15.15 6.99 -6.50
C GLY A 113 -16.24 6.33 -5.65
N ILE A 114 -17.49 6.70 -5.92
CA ILE A 114 -18.65 6.22 -5.16
C ILE A 114 -18.88 4.72 -5.31
N GLU A 115 -18.47 4.16 -6.45
CA GLU A 115 -18.57 2.74 -6.79
C GLU A 115 -17.76 1.83 -5.87
N VAL A 116 -16.64 2.31 -5.30
CA VAL A 116 -15.84 1.57 -4.32
C VAL A 116 -16.16 1.92 -2.87
N ALA A 117 -17.00 2.93 -2.62
CA ALA A 117 -17.26 3.43 -1.27
C ALA A 117 -17.89 2.36 -0.34
N ASN A 118 -18.79 1.53 -0.88
CA ASN A 118 -19.38 0.43 -0.12
C ASN A 118 -18.34 -0.63 0.24
N LEU A 119 -17.46 -0.98 -0.69
CA LEU A 119 -16.36 -1.90 -0.43
C LEU A 119 -15.39 -1.33 0.61
N ALA A 120 -15.01 -0.05 0.50
CA ALA A 120 -14.13 0.60 1.46
C ALA A 120 -14.69 0.54 2.90
N LYS A 121 -16.02 0.72 3.07
CA LYS A 121 -16.70 0.56 4.37
C LYS A 121 -16.68 -0.88 4.90
N ARG A 122 -16.62 -1.88 4.04
CA ARG A 122 -16.60 -3.31 4.42
C ARG A 122 -15.22 -3.79 4.87
N LEU A 123 -14.16 -3.10 4.44
CA LEU A 123 -12.77 -3.40 4.81
C LEU A 123 -12.35 -2.83 6.17
N THR A 124 -13.22 -2.05 6.82
CA THR A 124 -12.99 -1.38 8.11
C THR A 124 -13.96 -1.87 9.17
#